data_AF-A0A1E8RTD9-F1
#
_entry.id   AF-A0A1E8RTD9-F1
#
_cell.length_a   1.000
_cell.length_b   1.000
_cell.length_c   1.000
_cell.angle_alpha   90.00
_cell.angle_beta   90.00
_cell.angle_gamma   90.00
#
_symmetry.space_group_name_H-M   'P 1'
#
loop_
_entity.id
_entity.type
_entity.pdbx_description
1 polymer ?
#
loop_
_entity_poly.entity_id
_entity_poly.type
_entity_poly.pdbx_seq_one_letter_code
_entity_poly.pdbx_strand_id
1 'polypeptide(L)'
;MKWFTYSIYSLATAAVVTVLVVAGSTIYTLFSLGENSPMGEAFFGAMLLESIALPGGGVSMRMSMVNPVPVVVTLILLTFVIFAVIVAYNRLSAYRAQLIAEKS
;
A
#
# COMPACT_ATOMS: atom_id res chain seq x y z
N MET A 1 -20.78 -17.18 6.45
CA MET A 1 -19.45 -17.29 7.09
C MET A 1 -18.28 -17.10 6.11
N LYS A 2 -18.19 -17.83 4.98
CA LYS A 2 -17.06 -17.71 4.02
C LYS A 2 -16.78 -16.28 3.50
N TRP A 3 -17.83 -15.48 3.29
CA TRP A 3 -17.72 -14.07 2.86
C TRP A 3 -17.08 -13.15 3.91
N PHE A 4 -17.32 -13.42 5.19
CA PHE A 4 -16.74 -12.65 6.29
C PHE A 4 -15.24 -12.91 6.42
N THR A 5 -14.82 -14.18 6.30
CA THR A 5 -13.39 -14.53 6.27
C THR A 5 -12.67 -13.90 5.08
N TYR A 6 -13.26 -13.90 3.88
CA TYR A 6 -12.64 -13.24 2.73
C TYR A 6 -12.46 -11.74 2.93
N SER A 7 -13.39 -11.08 3.61
CA SER A 7 -13.29 -9.65 3.93
C SER A 7 -12.16 -9.34 4.91
N ILE A 8 -11.97 -10.20 5.92
CA ILE A 8 -10.85 -10.07 6.87
C ILE A 8 -9.51 -10.30 6.18
N TYR A 9 -9.41 -11.35 5.35
CA TYR A 9 -8.19 -11.62 4.60
C TYR A 9 -7.87 -10.49 3.62
N SER A 10 -8.87 -9.96 2.89
CA SER A 10 -8.63 -8.86 1.95
C SER A 10 -8.16 -7.60 2.67
N LEU A 11 -8.74 -7.28 3.84
CA LEU A 11 -8.32 -6.15 4.66
C LEU A 11 -6.89 -6.34 5.19
N ALA A 12 -6.57 -7.52 5.72
CA ALA A 12 -5.23 -7.82 6.24
C ALA A 12 -4.16 -7.76 5.13
N THR A 13 -4.44 -8.33 3.96
CA THR A 13 -3.56 -8.24 2.80
C THR A 13 -3.42 -6.80 2.32
N ALA A 14 -4.51 -6.05 2.24
CA ALA A 14 -4.47 -4.63 1.85
C ALA A 14 -3.63 -3.80 2.84
N ALA A 15 -3.74 -4.06 4.15
CA ALA A 15 -2.93 -3.39 5.16
C ALA A 15 -1.43 -3.66 4.97
N VAL A 16 -1.04 -4.92 4.78
CA VAL A 16 0.37 -5.28 4.53
C VAL A 16 0.89 -4.62 3.26
N VAL A 17 0.14 -4.68 2.16
CA VAL A 17 0.53 -4.05 0.90
C VAL A 17 0.65 -2.54 1.06
N THR A 18 -0.30 -1.90 1.76
CA THR A 18 -0.26 -0.45 1.99
C THR A 18 1.00 -0.06 2.76
N VAL A 19 1.35 -0.77 3.83
CA VAL A 19 2.60 -0.53 4.58
C VAL A 19 3.83 -0.65 3.69
N LEU A 20 3.88 -1.68 2.83
CA LEU A 20 5.01 -1.87 1.91
C LEU A 20 5.12 -0.73 0.89
N VAL A 21 4.00 -0.25 0.34
CA VAL A 21 4.02 0.87 -0.61
C VAL A 21 4.40 2.19 0.10
N VAL A 22 3.90 2.42 1.31
CA VAL A 22 4.28 3.57 2.15
C VAL A 22 5.79 3.54 2.42
N ALA A 23 6.31 2.42 2.94
CA ALA A 23 7.74 2.27 3.21
C ALA A 23 8.59 2.41 1.94
N GLY A 24 8.18 1.76 0.84
CA GLY A 24 8.88 1.84 -0.44
C GLY A 24 8.93 3.25 -1.01
N SER A 25 7.82 3.98 -0.98
CA SER A 25 7.79 5.38 -1.44
C SER A 25 8.63 6.30 -0.56
N THR A 26 8.67 6.05 0.76
CA THR A 26 9.52 6.80 1.70
C THR A 26 10.98 6.60 1.40
N ILE A 27 11.40 5.34 1.23
CA ILE A 27 12.77 4.98 0.89
C ILE A 27 13.15 5.58 -0.45
N TYR A 28 12.26 5.51 -1.45
CA TYR A 28 12.49 6.14 -2.75
C TYR A 28 12.70 7.65 -2.64
N THR A 29 11.83 8.35 -1.89
CA THR A 29 11.98 9.79 -1.66
C THR A 29 13.28 10.12 -0.92
N LEU A 30 13.70 9.31 0.06
CA LEU A 30 14.99 9.46 0.76
C LEU A 30 16.19 9.37 -0.18
N PHE A 31 16.18 8.43 -1.13
CA PHE A 31 17.25 8.33 -2.13
C PHE A 31 17.16 9.42 -3.21
N SER A 32 15.96 9.97 -3.44
CA SER A 32 15.75 11.10 -4.35
C SER A 32 16.05 12.47 -3.72
N LEU A 33 16.13 12.54 -2.39
CA LEU A 33 16.54 13.72 -1.62
C LEU A 33 18.05 13.91 -1.77
N GLY A 34 18.45 14.71 -2.76
CA GLY A 34 19.83 15.11 -3.00
C GLY A 34 20.10 16.55 -2.58
N GLU A 35 21.36 17.00 -2.78
CA GLU A 35 21.91 18.30 -2.38
C GLU A 35 21.06 19.53 -2.78
N ASN A 36 20.18 19.39 -3.79
CA ASN A 36 19.34 20.46 -4.32
C ASN A 36 17.91 20.55 -3.74
N SER A 37 17.45 19.53 -2.99
CA SER A 37 16.11 19.52 -2.39
C SER A 37 16.16 18.96 -0.96
N PRO A 38 16.17 19.81 0.08
CA PRO A 38 16.16 19.37 1.48
C PRO A 38 14.76 18.91 1.96
N MET A 39 13.74 19.00 1.11
CA MET A 39 12.36 18.59 1.42
C MET A 39 11.80 17.72 0.31
N GLY A 40 11.13 16.63 0.70
CA GLY A 40 10.58 15.64 -0.22
C GLY A 40 9.28 15.07 0.32
N GLU A 41 8.27 15.00 -0.54
CA GLU A 41 7.00 14.36 -0.23
C GLU A 41 7.03 12.88 -0.64
N ALA A 42 6.52 12.00 0.22
CA ALA A 42 6.36 10.58 -0.03
C ALA A 42 4.88 10.20 0.09
N PHE A 43 4.52 9.13 -0.62
CA PHE A 43 3.18 8.55 -0.60
C PHE A 43 2.06 9.59 -0.87
N PHE A 44 2.16 10.29 -2.00
CA PHE A 44 1.16 11.29 -2.43
C PHE A 44 0.97 12.46 -1.43
N GLY A 45 2.07 12.97 -0.86
CA GLY A 45 2.03 14.07 0.10
C GLY A 45 1.56 13.67 1.51
N ALA A 46 1.37 12.37 1.76
CA ALA A 46 0.99 11.90 3.10
C ALA A 46 2.12 12.07 4.12
N MET A 47 3.36 11.91 3.65
CA MET A 47 4.55 11.98 4.48
C MET A 47 5.51 13.00 3.91
N LEU A 48 5.99 13.88 4.78
CA LEU A 48 6.97 14.90 4.44
C LEU A 48 8.29 14.49 5.10
N LEU A 49 9.33 14.46 4.28
CA LEU A 49 10.69 14.16 4.67
C LEU A 49 11.53 15.42 4.56
N GLU A 50 12.10 15.84 5.68
CA GLU A 50 13.03 16.96 5.76
C GLU A 50 14.43 16.41 6.02
N SER A 51 15.37 16.69 5.12
CA SER A 51 16.79 16.45 5.33
C SER A 51 17.47 17.79 5.62
N ILE A 52 17.93 17.96 6.87
CA ILE A 52 18.69 19.14 7.29
C ILE A 52 20.14 18.74 7.46
N ALA A 53 21.05 19.41 6.76
CA ALA A 53 22.48 19.26 6.98
C ALA A 53 22.86 19.94 8.31
N LEU A 54 23.49 19.20 9.22
CA LEU A 54 23.96 19.75 10.50
C LEU A 54 25.32 20.43 10.33
N PRO A 55 25.59 21.51 11.10
CA PRO A 55 26.91 22.10 11.22
C PRO A 55 27.86 21.09 11.89
N GLY A 56 28.58 20.33 11.07
CA GLY A 56 29.40 19.18 11.49
C GLY A 56 29.51 18.07 10.44
N GLY A 57 28.82 18.18 9.30
CA GLY A 57 28.88 17.21 8.20
C GLY A 57 27.92 16.02 8.36
N GLY A 58 27.11 16.01 9.43
CA GLY A 58 26.01 15.06 9.61
C GLY A 58 24.74 15.49 8.88
N VAL A 59 23.82 14.56 8.67
CA VAL A 59 22.48 14.81 8.11
C VAL A 59 21.43 14.38 9.14
N SER A 60 20.51 15.27 9.51
CA SER A 60 19.31 14.90 10.26
C SER A 60 18.18 14.67 9.28
N MET A 61 17.55 13.50 9.37
CA MET A 61 16.33 13.19 8.65
C MET A 61 15.16 13.26 9.61
N ARG A 62 14.18 14.11 9.29
CA ARG A 62 12.92 14.20 10.01
C ARG A 62 11.80 13.71 9.11
N MET A 63 10.96 12.85 9.65
CA MET A 63 9.81 12.29 8.96
C MET A 63 8.56 12.70 9.70
N SER A 64 7.62 13.34 9.01
CA SER A 64 6.35 13.79 9.58
C SER A 64 5.19 13.32 8.72
N MET A 65 4.13 12.82 9.36
CA MET A 65 2.87 12.53 8.68
C MET A 65 2.05 13.82 8.62
N VAL A 66 2.01 14.43 7.44
CA VAL A 66 1.31 15.71 7.22
C VAL A 66 -0.17 15.48 6.93
N ASN A 67 -0.48 14.43 6.17
CA ASN A 67 -1.85 14.11 5.81
C ASN A 67 -2.08 12.59 5.76
N PRO A 68 -2.87 11.99 6.67
CA PRO A 68 -3.15 10.56 6.63
C PRO A 68 -4.15 10.15 5.53
N VAL A 69 -4.85 11.11 4.90
CA VAL A 69 -5.93 10.82 3.93
C VAL A 69 -5.48 9.93 2.78
N PRO A 70 -4.34 10.16 2.10
CA PRO A 70 -3.91 9.31 0.98
C PRO A 70 -3.67 7.85 1.41
N VAL A 71 -3.20 7.61 2.64
CA VAL A 71 -3.00 6.27 3.21
C VAL A 71 -4.33 5.56 3.39
N VAL A 72 -5.31 6.23 4.00
CA VAL A 72 -6.64 5.67 4.22
C VAL A 72 -7.35 5.37 2.89
N VAL A 73 -7.29 6.30 1.93
CA VAL A 73 -7.88 6.11 0.60
C VAL A 73 -7.25 4.91 -0.11
N THR A 74 -5.93 4.80 -0.10
CA THR A 74 -5.22 3.68 -0.73
C THR A 74 -5.59 2.35 -0.08
N LEU A 75 -5.66 2.31 1.25
CA LEU A 75 -6.07 1.11 2.00
C LEU A 75 -7.48 0.65 1.61
N ILE A 76 -8.44 1.58 1.59
CA ILE A 76 -9.82 1.28 1.23
C ILE A 76 -9.88 0.76 -0.21
N LEU A 77 -9.23 1.44 -1.14
CA LEU A 77 -9.25 1.11 -2.56
C LEU A 77 -8.62 -0.28 -2.81
N LEU A 78 -7.45 -0.56 -2.21
CA LEU A 78 -6.82 -1.88 -2.28
C LEU A 78 -7.69 -2.97 -1.66
N THR A 79 -8.37 -2.69 -0.55
CA THR A 79 -9.26 -3.66 0.09
C THR A 79 -10.40 -4.06 -0.85
N PHE A 80 -11.04 -3.09 -1.51
CA PHE A 80 -12.08 -3.35 -2.50
C PHE A 80 -11.55 -4.12 -3.71
N VAL A 81 -10.38 -3.75 -4.24
CA VAL A 81 -9.77 -4.44 -5.39
C VAL A 81 -9.44 -5.89 -5.04
N ILE A 82 -8.76 -6.15 -3.92
CA ILE A 82 -8.39 -7.50 -3.49
C ILE A 82 -9.65 -8.35 -3.25
N PHE A 83 -10.66 -7.77 -2.60
CA PHE A 83 -11.93 -8.45 -2.40
C PHE A 83 -12.60 -8.83 -3.73
N ALA A 84 -12.66 -7.90 -4.69
CA ALA A 84 -13.23 -8.17 -6.01
C ALA A 84 -12.48 -9.28 -6.76
N VAL A 85 -11.14 -9.29 -6.67
CA VAL A 85 -10.30 -10.35 -7.25
C VAL A 85 -10.61 -11.72 -6.63
N ILE A 86 -10.69 -11.80 -5.29
CA ILE A 86 -11.04 -13.04 -4.58
C ILE A 86 -12.42 -13.54 -5.02
N VAL A 87 -13.41 -12.65 -5.13
CA VAL A 87 -14.77 -13.01 -5.56
C VAL A 87 -14.79 -13.51 -7.00
N ALA A 88 -14.11 -12.81 -7.92
CA ALA A 88 -14.01 -13.21 -9.31
C ALA A 88 -13.33 -14.58 -9.46
N TYR A 89 -12.22 -14.81 -8.73
CA TYR A 89 -11.51 -16.07 -8.72
C TYR A 89 -12.38 -17.22 -8.23
N ASN A 90 -13.13 -17.03 -7.13
CA ASN A 90 -14.03 -18.04 -6.60
C ASN A 90 -15.21 -18.35 -7.51
N ARG A 91 -15.75 -17.35 -8.22
CA ARG A 91 -16.81 -17.58 -9.23
C ARG A 91 -16.28 -18.39 -10.41
N LEU A 92 -15.07 -18.07 -10.88
CA LEU A 92 -14.45 -18.77 -11.99
C LEU A 92 -14.07 -20.22 -11.62
N SER A 93 -13.59 -20.44 -10.39
CA SER A 93 -13.26 -21.79 -9.92
C SER A 93 -14.50 -22.66 -9.79
N ALA A 94 -15.62 -22.12 -9.29
CA ALA A 94 -16.89 -22.82 -9.21
C ALA A 94 -17.44 -23.17 -10.61
N TYR A 95 -17.35 -22.25 -11.56
CA TYR A 95 -17.76 -22.50 -12.95
C TYR A 95 -16.90 -23.58 -13.61
N ARG A 96 -15.58 -23.57 -13.38
CA ARG A 96 -14.68 -24.64 -13.83
C ARG A 96 -15.03 -26.00 -13.22
N ALA A 97 -15.35 -26.04 -11.93
CA ALA A 97 -15.72 -27.29 -11.26
C ALA A 97 -17.03 -27.89 -11.84
N GLN A 98 -17.99 -27.04 -12.19
CA GLN A 98 -19.23 -27.48 -12.86
C GLN A 98 -18.95 -28.03 -14.25
N LEU A 99 -18.13 -27.35 -15.06
CA LEU A 99 -17.74 -27.83 -16.39
C LEU A 99 -17.00 -29.17 -16.37
N ILE A 100 -16.21 -29.44 -15.33
CA ILE A 100 -15.52 -30.72 -15.17
C ILE A 100 -16.51 -31.82 -14.76
N ALA A 101 -17.46 -31.51 -13.87
CA ALA A 101 -18.48 -32.44 -13.43
C ALA A 101 -19.48 -32.80 -14.54
N GLU A 102 -19.80 -31.86 -15.43
CA GLU A 102 -20.72 -32.08 -16.56
C GLU A 102 -20.07 -32.84 -17.72
N LYS A 103 -18.74 -32.94 -17.76
CA LYS A 103 -17.97 -33.64 -18.81
C LYS A 103 -17.46 -35.01 -18.38
N SER A 104 -17.74 -35.44 -17.14
CA SER A 104 -17.39 -36.75 -16.57
C SER A 104 -18.59 -37.69 -16.55
#